data_AF-A0A5C3FEM9-F1
#
_entry.id   AF-A0A5C3FEM9-F1
#
_cell.length_a   1.000
_cell.length_b   1.000
_cell.length_c   1.000
_cell.angle_alpha   90.00
_cell.angle_beta   90.00
_cell.angle_gamma   90.00
#
_symmetry.space_group_name_H-M   'P 1'
#
loop_
_entity.id
_entity.type
_entity.pdbx_description
1 polymer ?
#
loop_
_entity_poly.entity_id
_entity_poly.type
_entity_poly.pdbx_seq_one_letter_code
_entity_poly.pdbx_strand_id
1 'polypeptide(L)'
;MDHNYWNVDDFLADSQKLPCTFNVDVPNMGQIQSNGERDVKALSRVELPFWLAELMALNNIVSISKPKAYSNRVKAALDANPTSVQLRHQNIHWYALGARLAQLMDDDDSEMQVLSKAYVGRIAHIFQQSQHLATSSAGSAAASADADQRGFASAQAIAAMVSDGPTLGMSAGSAMSAEVTEFLQGLDESERMLLRNGQDGARMMREFLANHR
;
A
#
# COMPACT_ATOMS: atom_id res chain seq x y z
N MET A 1 12.97 -6.71 -2.86
CA MET A 1 11.82 -6.47 -3.75
C MET A 1 12.41 -5.99 -5.04
N ASP A 2 12.34 -6.82 -6.08
CA ASP A 2 12.96 -6.50 -7.37
C ASP A 2 12.06 -5.51 -8.10
N HIS A 3 12.59 -4.34 -8.45
CA HIS A 3 11.85 -3.31 -9.16
C HIS A 3 11.68 -3.70 -10.63
N ASN A 4 10.45 -3.88 -11.08
CA ASN A 4 10.14 -4.30 -12.44
C ASN A 4 9.54 -3.13 -13.23
N TYR A 5 10.16 -2.78 -14.35
CA TYR A 5 9.69 -1.72 -15.26
C TYR A 5 8.22 -1.89 -15.70
N TRP A 6 7.75 -3.13 -15.84
CA TRP A 6 6.39 -3.42 -16.31
C TRP A 6 5.34 -3.49 -15.19
N ASN A 7 5.76 -3.38 -13.94
CA ASN A 7 4.84 -3.43 -12.82
C ASN A 7 4.22 -2.05 -12.57
N VAL A 8 2.89 -1.99 -12.59
CA VAL A 8 2.13 -0.74 -12.36
C VAL A 8 2.31 -0.23 -10.93
N ASP A 9 2.36 -1.14 -9.94
CA ASP A 9 2.50 -0.77 -8.54
C ASP A 9 3.84 -0.10 -8.26
N ASP A 10 4.88 -0.54 -8.96
CA ASP A 10 6.22 0.02 -8.87
C ASP A 10 6.27 1.45 -9.45
N PHE A 11 5.63 1.67 -10.60
CA PHE A 11 5.48 3.01 -11.18
C PHE A 11 4.67 3.95 -10.26
N LEU A 12 3.59 3.44 -9.65
CA LEU A 12 2.78 4.22 -8.71
C LEU A 12 3.56 4.57 -7.44
N ALA A 13 4.38 3.66 -6.93
CA ALA A 13 5.28 3.95 -5.82
C ALA A 13 6.29 5.05 -6.17
N ASP A 14 6.88 5.01 -7.37
CA ASP A 14 7.86 6.01 -7.82
C ASP A 14 7.26 7.39 -8.13
N SER A 15 5.95 7.45 -8.41
CA SER A 15 5.23 8.71 -8.65
C SER A 15 5.03 9.57 -7.40
N GLN A 16 5.37 9.04 -6.23
CA GLN A 16 5.15 9.71 -4.95
C GLN A 16 6.10 10.89 -4.76
N LYS A 17 5.53 11.99 -4.28
CA LYS A 17 6.27 13.24 -4.05
C LYS A 17 7.08 13.15 -2.76
N LEU A 18 8.36 13.54 -2.84
CA LEU A 18 9.28 13.58 -1.73
C LEU A 18 9.82 15.00 -1.51
N PRO A 19 10.02 15.40 -0.25
CA PRO A 19 10.64 16.68 0.06
C PRO A 19 12.13 16.66 -0.32
N CYS A 20 12.48 17.54 -1.24
CA CYS A 20 13.81 17.64 -1.84
C CYS A 20 14.37 19.06 -1.67
N THR A 21 15.68 19.19 -1.45
CA THR A 21 16.37 20.48 -1.38
C THR A 21 17.38 20.58 -2.53
N PHE A 22 17.28 21.62 -3.34
CA PHE A 22 18.25 21.85 -4.42
C PHE A 22 19.59 22.30 -3.85
N ASN A 23 20.69 21.71 -4.29
CA ASN A 23 22.04 22.12 -3.88
C ASN A 23 22.63 23.19 -4.80
N VAL A 24 22.13 23.28 -6.04
CA VAL A 24 22.61 24.16 -7.10
C VAL A 24 21.47 24.97 -7.71
N ASP A 25 21.80 26.11 -8.30
CA ASP A 25 20.87 26.88 -9.12
C ASP A 25 20.59 26.13 -10.44
N VAL A 26 19.33 25.85 -10.74
CA VAL A 26 18.92 25.18 -11.98
C VAL A 26 18.18 26.16 -12.88
N PRO A 27 18.74 26.53 -14.04
CA PRO A 27 18.12 27.48 -14.94
C PRO A 27 16.88 26.89 -15.63
N ASN A 28 15.89 27.73 -15.93
CA ASN A 28 14.64 27.38 -16.63
C ASN A 28 13.75 26.32 -15.96
N MET A 29 14.06 25.92 -14.72
CA MET A 29 13.29 24.89 -14.01
C MET A 29 12.22 25.49 -13.09
N GLY A 30 11.98 26.80 -13.12
CA GLY A 30 11.05 27.47 -12.21
C GLY A 30 9.60 26.98 -12.30
N GLN A 31 9.21 26.28 -13.38
CA GLN A 31 7.88 25.67 -13.52
C GLN A 31 7.55 24.62 -12.44
N ILE A 32 8.57 24.00 -11.83
CA ILE A 32 8.36 23.05 -10.72
C ILE A 32 7.95 23.76 -9.43
N GLN A 33 8.20 25.08 -9.35
CA GLN A 33 7.84 25.91 -8.22
C GLN A 33 6.65 26.79 -8.63
N SER A 34 5.62 26.84 -7.78
CA SER A 34 4.48 27.75 -8.00
C SER A 34 4.82 29.21 -7.63
N ASN A 35 6.06 29.67 -7.86
CA ASN A 35 6.53 31.00 -7.48
C ASN A 35 6.65 31.98 -8.67
N GLY A 36 6.48 31.51 -9.91
CA GLY A 36 6.54 32.36 -11.11
C GLY A 36 7.96 32.85 -11.49
N GLU A 37 8.99 32.41 -10.78
CA GLU A 37 10.39 32.62 -11.16
C GLU A 37 10.76 31.68 -12.32
N ARG A 38 11.76 32.06 -13.13
CA ARG A 38 12.23 31.21 -14.24
C ARG A 38 13.20 30.13 -13.80
N ASP A 39 13.99 30.41 -12.76
CA ASP A 39 15.08 29.56 -12.30
C ASP A 39 14.83 29.09 -10.88
N VAL A 40 15.29 27.88 -10.58
CA VAL A 40 15.23 27.31 -9.23
C VAL A 40 16.52 27.71 -8.52
N LYS A 41 16.39 28.42 -7.39
CA LYS A 41 17.54 28.79 -6.56
C LYS A 41 18.05 27.63 -5.72
N ALA A 42 19.35 27.62 -5.46
CA ALA A 42 19.99 26.74 -4.51
C ALA A 42 19.34 26.92 -3.13
N LEU A 43 19.31 25.83 -2.36
CA LEU A 43 18.67 25.68 -1.07
C LEU A 43 17.14 25.82 -1.09
N SER A 44 16.52 25.96 -2.27
CA SER A 44 15.07 25.92 -2.37
C SER A 44 14.54 24.51 -2.11
N ARG A 45 13.43 24.45 -1.37
CA ARG A 45 12.74 23.20 -1.06
C ARG A 45 11.58 23.00 -2.02
N VAL A 46 11.59 21.87 -2.71
CA VAL A 46 10.57 21.50 -3.70
C VAL A 46 10.15 20.06 -3.45
N GLU A 47 8.88 19.75 -3.68
CA GLU A 47 8.40 18.38 -3.70
C GLU A 47 8.53 17.80 -5.10
N LEU A 48 9.35 16.76 -5.26
CA LEU A 48 9.60 16.09 -6.53
C LEU A 48 9.14 14.63 -6.47
N PRO A 49 8.57 14.08 -7.55
CA PRO A 49 8.34 12.63 -7.65
C PRO A 49 9.65 11.85 -7.48
N PHE A 50 9.59 10.68 -6.85
CA PHE A 50 10.78 9.87 -6.56
C PHE A 50 11.58 9.52 -7.83
N TRP A 51 10.93 9.12 -8.93
CA TRP A 51 11.62 8.79 -10.19
C TRP A 51 12.48 9.93 -10.74
N LEU A 52 12.11 11.18 -10.47
CA LEU A 52 12.89 12.35 -10.87
C LEU A 52 13.95 12.68 -9.81
N ALA A 53 13.55 12.64 -8.53
CA ALA A 53 14.42 12.95 -7.41
C ALA A 53 15.63 12.02 -7.35
N GLU A 54 15.46 10.72 -7.63
CA GLU A 54 16.52 9.73 -7.68
C GLU A 54 17.62 10.11 -8.67
N LEU A 55 17.24 10.42 -9.93
CA LEU A 55 18.19 10.80 -10.97
C LEU A 55 18.95 12.09 -10.63
N MET A 56 18.27 13.06 -10.00
CA MET A 56 18.89 14.33 -9.60
C MET A 56 19.80 14.16 -8.37
N ALA A 57 19.45 13.27 -7.45
CA ALA A 57 20.24 12.97 -6.26
C ALA A 57 21.54 12.25 -6.61
N LEU A 58 21.50 11.28 -7.54
CA LEU A 58 22.69 10.58 -8.04
C LEU A 58 23.71 11.54 -8.67
N ASN A 59 23.25 12.66 -9.24
CA ASN A 59 24.09 13.70 -9.83
C ASN A 59 24.43 14.85 -8.85
N ASN A 60 24.13 14.71 -7.55
CA ASN A 60 24.34 15.73 -6.51
C ASN A 60 23.62 17.07 -6.73
N ILE A 61 22.60 17.12 -7.60
CA ILE A 61 21.81 18.34 -7.88
C ILE A 61 20.82 18.62 -6.74
N VAL A 62 20.28 17.54 -6.16
CA VAL A 62 19.24 17.58 -5.12
C VAL A 62 19.65 16.69 -3.96
N SER A 63 19.38 17.14 -2.73
CA SER A 63 19.40 16.30 -1.54
C SER A 63 17.98 15.89 -1.16
N ILE A 64 17.75 14.58 -1.02
CA ILE A 64 16.45 14.02 -0.63
C ILE A 64 16.36 13.98 0.89
N SER A 65 15.25 14.47 1.44
CA SER A 65 14.98 14.41 2.87
C SER A 65 13.97 13.30 3.19
N LYS A 66 14.14 12.61 4.32
CA LYS A 66 13.26 11.50 4.72
C LYS A 66 11.80 11.96 4.84
N PRO A 67 10.85 11.34 4.13
CA PRO A 67 9.44 11.63 4.29
C PRO A 67 8.94 11.35 5.70
N LYS A 68 7.87 12.05 6.11
CA LYS A 68 7.22 11.84 7.41
C LYS A 68 6.80 10.38 7.66
N ALA A 69 6.46 9.66 6.60
CA ALA A 69 6.09 8.24 6.64
C ALA A 69 7.22 7.32 7.16
N TYR A 70 8.48 7.74 7.07
CA TYR A 70 9.66 7.02 7.58
C TYR A 70 10.30 7.71 8.79
N SER A 71 9.56 8.60 9.45
CA SER A 71 10.04 9.28 10.66
C SER A 71 10.35 8.28 11.78
N ASN A 72 11.27 8.65 12.67
CA ASN A 72 11.65 7.83 13.82
C ASN A 72 10.45 7.45 14.71
N ARG A 73 9.40 8.28 14.74
CA ARG A 73 8.14 7.96 15.44
C ARG A 73 7.45 6.74 14.86
N VAL A 74 7.35 6.66 13.52
CA VAL A 74 6.72 5.52 12.84
C VAL A 74 7.58 4.27 13.03
N LYS A 75 8.90 4.40 12.90
CA LYS A 75 9.84 3.29 13.16
C LYS A 75 9.70 2.73 14.58
N ALA A 76 9.68 3.59 15.60
CA ALA A 76 9.49 3.18 16.99
C ALA A 76 8.12 2.53 17.26
N ALA A 77 7.07 2.99 16.59
CA ALA A 77 5.74 2.37 16.68
C ALA A 77 5.73 0.96 16.05
N LEU A 78 6.35 0.79 14.88
CA LEU A 78 6.52 -0.50 14.22
C LEU A 78 7.36 -1.47 15.04
N ASP A 79 8.40 -0.97 15.72
CA ASP A 79 9.23 -1.78 16.62
C ASP A 79 8.48 -2.26 17.86
N ALA A 80 7.54 -1.46 18.38
CA ALA A 80 6.74 -1.83 19.55
C ALA A 80 5.64 -2.84 19.20
N ASN A 81 4.82 -2.53 18.19
CA ASN A 81 3.84 -3.47 17.66
C ASN A 81 3.57 -3.17 16.17
N PRO A 82 3.97 -4.05 15.24
CA PRO A 82 3.82 -3.79 13.83
C PRO A 82 2.36 -3.96 13.34
N THR A 83 1.49 -4.67 14.05
CA THR A 83 0.08 -4.87 13.62
C THR A 83 -0.83 -3.70 13.94
N SER A 84 -0.50 -2.84 14.91
CA SER A 84 -1.32 -1.67 15.26
C SER A 84 -1.06 -0.45 14.36
N VAL A 85 0.01 -0.47 13.57
CA VAL A 85 0.37 0.67 12.70
C VAL A 85 -0.40 0.58 11.38
N GLN A 86 -1.16 1.64 11.07
CA GLN A 86 -1.86 1.79 9.80
C GLN A 86 -0.90 2.30 8.72
N LEU A 87 -0.20 1.38 8.05
CA LEU A 87 0.78 1.69 7.00
C LEU A 87 0.15 2.48 5.86
N ARG A 88 -1.06 2.10 5.44
CA ARG A 88 -1.76 2.74 4.32
C ARG A 88 -2.01 4.24 4.51
N HIS A 89 -2.20 4.69 5.75
CA HIS A 89 -2.39 6.10 6.07
C HIS A 89 -1.07 6.89 6.03
N GLN A 90 0.08 6.21 6.19
CA GLN A 90 1.39 6.82 5.97
C GLN A 90 1.69 6.89 4.48
N ASN A 91 1.51 5.75 3.79
CA ASN A 91 1.76 5.61 2.37
C ASN A 91 1.07 4.33 1.84
N ILE A 92 0.47 4.38 0.65
CA ILE A 92 -0.19 3.22 0.04
C ILE A 92 0.82 2.13 -0.37
N HIS A 93 2.02 2.53 -0.80
CA HIS A 93 3.13 1.67 -1.24
C HIS A 93 4.35 1.88 -0.33
N TRP A 94 4.16 1.72 0.98
CA TRP A 94 5.16 1.93 2.01
C TRP A 94 6.36 0.97 1.88
N TYR A 95 6.14 -0.31 1.60
CA TYR A 95 7.27 -1.25 1.44
C TYR A 95 8.08 -0.98 0.17
N ALA A 96 7.41 -0.66 -0.94
CA ALA A 96 8.07 -0.41 -2.22
C ALA A 96 8.90 0.87 -2.20
N LEU A 97 8.31 1.99 -1.77
CA LEU A 97 9.03 3.25 -1.63
C LEU A 97 10.16 3.13 -0.59
N GLY A 98 9.92 2.44 0.52
CA GLY A 98 10.90 2.30 1.59
C GLY A 98 12.14 1.54 1.14
N ALA A 99 11.96 0.47 0.36
CA ALA A 99 13.07 -0.30 -0.20
C ALA A 99 13.91 0.53 -1.19
N ARG A 100 13.26 1.34 -2.04
CA ARG A 100 13.96 2.23 -2.97
C ARG A 100 14.67 3.38 -2.26
N LEU A 101 14.05 3.96 -1.24
CA LEU A 101 14.67 5.00 -0.43
C LEU A 101 15.88 4.46 0.33
N ALA A 102 15.80 3.24 0.88
CA ALA A 102 16.93 2.59 1.55
C ALA A 102 18.12 2.28 0.62
N GLN A 103 17.87 2.05 -0.68
CA GLN A 103 18.95 1.86 -1.67
C GLN A 103 19.63 3.18 -2.05
N LEU A 104 18.90 4.30 -1.96
CA LEU A 104 19.40 5.61 -2.35
C LEU A 104 20.05 6.36 -1.20
N MET A 105 19.65 6.09 0.04
CA MET A 105 20.23 6.66 1.25
C MET A 105 21.32 5.73 1.77
N ASP A 106 22.57 6.20 1.86
CA ASP A 106 23.73 5.46 2.41
C ASP A 106 23.64 5.25 3.95
N ASP A 107 22.44 5.19 4.52
CA ASP A 107 22.25 4.95 5.96
C ASP A 107 22.39 3.44 6.26
N ASP A 108 23.28 3.10 7.19
CA ASP A 108 23.74 1.76 7.63
C ASP A 108 22.65 0.67 7.77
N ASP A 109 22.13 0.12 6.66
CA ASP A 109 21.13 -1.00 6.55
C ASP A 109 19.87 -0.89 7.43
N SER A 110 19.71 0.20 8.18
CA SER A 110 18.78 0.31 9.31
C SER A 110 17.34 0.39 8.82
N GLU A 111 17.11 1.13 7.73
CA GLU A 111 15.84 1.24 7.04
C GLU A 111 15.38 -0.13 6.55
N MET A 112 16.26 -0.87 5.89
CA MET A 112 15.94 -2.18 5.33
C MET A 112 15.62 -3.20 6.43
N GLN A 113 16.32 -3.14 7.57
CA GLN A 113 16.01 -3.96 8.74
C GLN A 113 14.63 -3.64 9.33
N VAL A 114 14.25 -2.36 9.44
CA VAL A 114 12.91 -1.97 9.93
C VAL A 114 11.81 -2.47 9.00
N LEU A 115 12.00 -2.35 7.67
CA LEU A 115 11.05 -2.88 6.68
C LEU A 115 10.87 -4.39 6.85
N SER A 116 11.97 -5.13 6.92
CA SER A 116 11.96 -6.59 7.09
C SER A 116 11.28 -7.02 8.39
N LYS A 117 11.64 -6.41 9.52
CA LYS A 117 11.07 -6.72 10.83
C LYS A 117 9.56 -6.44 10.87
N ALA A 118 9.12 -5.30 10.31
CA ALA A 118 7.70 -4.97 10.23
C ALA A 118 6.93 -6.00 9.39
N TYR A 119 7.46 -6.40 8.24
CA TYR A 119 6.83 -7.40 7.37
C TYR A 119 6.70 -8.77 8.05
N VAL A 120 7.79 -9.26 8.64
CA VAL A 120 7.80 -10.55 9.36
C VAL A 120 6.84 -10.53 10.55
N GLY A 121 6.73 -9.42 11.27
CA GLY A 121 5.79 -9.30 12.40
C GLY A 121 4.32 -9.29 11.97
N ARG A 122 4.00 -8.89 10.73
CA ARG A 122 2.62 -8.75 10.22
C ARG A 122 2.16 -9.98 9.43
N ILE A 123 3.07 -10.70 8.76
CA ILE A 123 2.71 -11.76 7.80
C ILE A 123 1.86 -12.87 8.42
N ALA A 124 2.18 -13.32 9.64
CA ALA A 124 1.42 -14.37 10.32
C ALA A 124 -0.03 -13.92 10.60
N HIS A 125 -0.20 -12.66 11.02
CA HIS A 125 -1.52 -12.08 11.26
C HIS A 125 -2.31 -11.96 9.96
N ILE A 126 -1.70 -11.48 8.88
CA ILE A 126 -2.32 -11.40 7.55
C ILE A 126 -2.79 -12.78 7.08
N PHE A 127 -1.94 -13.80 7.23
CA PHE A 127 -2.28 -15.17 6.86
C PHE A 127 -3.48 -15.68 7.67
N GLN A 128 -3.47 -15.50 8.99
CA GLN A 128 -4.58 -15.91 9.85
C GLN A 128 -5.90 -15.24 9.44
N GLN A 129 -5.88 -13.93 9.16
CA GLN A 129 -7.06 -13.20 8.71
C GLN A 129 -7.54 -13.66 7.32
N SER A 130 -6.63 -14.04 6.41
CA SER A 130 -7.01 -14.59 5.10
C SER A 130 -7.79 -15.89 5.23
N GLN A 131 -7.38 -16.79 6.13
CA GLN A 131 -8.08 -18.06 6.38
C GLN A 131 -9.46 -17.83 7.01
N HIS A 132 -9.52 -16.94 8.00
CA HIS A 132 -10.75 -16.60 8.72
C HIS A 132 -11.77 -15.93 7.78
N LEU A 133 -11.36 -14.95 6.97
CA LEU A 133 -12.27 -14.28 6.05
C LEU A 133 -12.80 -15.24 4.97
N ALA A 134 -11.93 -16.15 4.52
CA ALA A 134 -12.32 -17.09 3.51
C ALA A 134 -13.31 -18.15 4.09
N THR A 135 -13.26 -18.48 5.39
CA THR A 135 -14.32 -19.28 6.04
C THR A 135 -15.66 -18.55 6.14
N SER A 136 -15.67 -17.25 6.49
CA SER A 136 -16.91 -16.50 6.66
C SER A 136 -17.62 -16.24 5.33
N SER A 137 -16.87 -16.09 4.23
CA SER A 137 -17.43 -15.96 2.87
C SER A 137 -18.13 -17.21 2.33
N ALA A 138 -17.85 -18.40 2.88
CA ALA A 138 -18.54 -19.62 2.48
C ALA A 138 -19.98 -19.70 3.03
N GLY A 139 -20.27 -19.03 4.15
CA GLY A 139 -21.61 -18.96 4.73
C GLY A 139 -22.60 -18.13 3.91
N SER A 140 -22.10 -17.17 3.12
CA SER A 140 -22.93 -16.33 2.24
C SER A 140 -23.16 -16.95 0.86
N ALA A 141 -22.20 -17.71 0.31
CA ALA A 141 -22.38 -18.44 -0.95
C ALA A 141 -23.40 -19.59 -0.85
N ALA A 142 -23.51 -20.22 0.33
CA ALA A 142 -24.55 -21.23 0.59
C ALA A 142 -25.97 -20.62 0.67
N ALA A 143 -26.09 -19.33 1.01
CA ALA A 143 -27.38 -18.63 1.06
C ALA A 143 -27.82 -18.03 -0.30
N SER A 144 -26.89 -17.83 -1.23
CA SER A 144 -27.19 -17.31 -2.58
C SER A 144 -27.46 -18.39 -3.62
N ALA A 145 -27.29 -19.68 -3.28
CA ALA A 145 -27.56 -20.80 -4.18
C ALA A 145 -29.04 -21.13 -4.34
N ASP A 146 -29.94 -20.51 -3.56
CA ASP A 146 -31.40 -20.76 -3.58
C ASP A 146 -32.23 -19.58 -4.13
N ALA A 147 -31.58 -18.59 -4.74
CA ALA A 147 -32.27 -17.44 -5.36
C ALA A 147 -32.34 -17.61 -6.88
N ASP A 148 -33.22 -18.51 -7.32
CA ASP A 148 -33.53 -18.76 -8.72
C ASP A 148 -34.32 -17.57 -9.33
N GLN A 149 -33.80 -17.06 -10.45
CA GLN A 149 -34.46 -16.36 -11.56
C GLN A 149 -35.69 -15.45 -11.26
N ARG A 150 -35.49 -14.11 -11.27
CA ARG A 150 -36.32 -13.09 -11.98
C ARG A 150 -36.05 -11.66 -11.48
N GLY A 151 -35.80 -10.73 -12.42
CA GLY A 151 -36.17 -9.32 -12.27
C GLY A 151 -35.02 -8.33 -12.16
N PHE A 152 -34.92 -7.46 -13.16
CA PHE A 152 -34.28 -6.14 -13.21
C PHE A 152 -33.33 -5.78 -12.06
N ALA A 153 -32.04 -5.61 -12.41
CA ALA A 153 -31.03 -5.06 -11.52
C ALA A 153 -31.54 -3.78 -10.84
N SER A 154 -31.74 -3.84 -9.53
CA SER A 154 -32.16 -2.70 -8.73
C SER A 154 -31.07 -1.63 -8.75
N ALA A 155 -31.47 -0.35 -8.59
CA ALA A 155 -30.57 0.80 -8.64
C ALA A 155 -29.35 0.71 -7.67
N GLN A 156 -29.45 -0.13 -6.63
CA GLN A 156 -28.34 -0.42 -5.70
C GLN A 156 -27.21 -1.23 -6.35
N ALA A 157 -27.52 -2.12 -7.30
CA ALA A 157 -26.52 -2.89 -8.03
C ALA A 157 -25.73 -2.02 -9.02
N ILE A 158 -26.36 -1.00 -9.62
CA ILE A 158 -25.71 -0.02 -10.51
C ILE A 158 -24.83 0.95 -9.71
N ALA A 159 -25.29 1.37 -8.51
CA ALA A 159 -24.49 2.19 -7.60
C ALA A 159 -23.21 1.48 -7.12
N ALA A 160 -23.24 0.14 -6.99
CA ALA A 160 -22.08 -0.67 -6.60
C ALA A 160 -21.00 -0.79 -7.71
N MET A 161 -21.31 -0.47 -8.96
CA MET A 161 -20.37 -0.52 -10.09
C MET A 161 -19.56 0.77 -10.26
N VAL A 162 -20.00 1.87 -9.62
CA VAL A 162 -19.47 3.23 -9.82
C VAL A 162 -18.53 3.67 -8.69
N SER A 163 -18.44 2.93 -7.59
CA SER A 163 -17.50 3.24 -6.50
C SER A 163 -16.18 2.48 -6.65
N ASP A 164 -15.10 3.20 -7.00
CA ASP A 164 -13.71 2.75 -6.98
C ASP A 164 -13.20 2.50 -5.54
N GLY A 165 -13.78 1.51 -4.86
CA GLY A 165 -13.30 0.97 -3.60
C GLY A 165 -13.63 -0.53 -3.54
N PRO A 166 -12.81 -1.37 -2.88
CA PRO A 166 -13.11 -2.79 -2.82
C PRO A 166 -14.43 -2.96 -2.05
N THR A 167 -15.48 -3.38 -2.76
CA THR A 167 -16.77 -3.71 -2.15
C THR A 167 -16.60 -5.03 -1.39
N LEU A 168 -16.17 -4.94 -0.14
CA LEU A 168 -16.27 -6.04 0.82
C LEU A 168 -17.77 -6.34 1.01
N GLY A 169 -18.22 -7.48 0.49
CA GLY A 169 -19.59 -7.97 0.64
C GLY A 169 -19.94 -8.15 2.13
N MET A 170 -20.55 -7.14 2.72
CA MET A 170 -21.01 -7.16 4.11
C MET A 170 -22.43 -7.73 4.15
N SER A 171 -22.55 -9.05 4.37
CA SER A 171 -23.81 -9.66 4.83
C SER A 171 -23.79 -9.83 6.36
N ALA A 172 -24.91 -9.53 7.00
CA ALA A 172 -25.12 -9.32 8.44
C ALA A 172 -24.91 -10.54 9.39
N GLY A 173 -24.18 -11.58 8.98
CA GLY A 173 -24.07 -12.84 9.73
C GLY A 173 -22.78 -13.04 10.56
N SER A 174 -21.72 -12.25 10.32
CA SER A 174 -20.47 -12.37 11.07
C SER A 174 -19.78 -11.01 11.10
N ALA A 175 -20.14 -10.16 12.06
CA ALA A 175 -19.45 -8.89 12.26
C ALA A 175 -17.97 -9.19 12.59
N MET A 176 -17.06 -8.79 11.69
CA MET A 176 -15.63 -8.81 12.01
C MET A 176 -15.38 -7.87 13.19
N SER A 177 -14.48 -8.26 14.10
CA SER A 177 -14.07 -7.39 15.21
C SER A 177 -13.58 -6.04 14.67
N ALA A 178 -13.89 -4.96 15.37
CA ALA A 178 -13.48 -3.60 14.98
C ALA A 178 -11.96 -3.52 14.74
N GLU A 179 -11.18 -4.19 15.60
CA GLU A 179 -9.72 -4.27 15.49
C GLU A 179 -9.26 -4.93 14.18
N VAL A 180 -9.97 -5.98 13.74
CA VAL A 180 -9.67 -6.66 12.47
C VAL A 180 -9.98 -5.74 11.30
N THR A 181 -11.11 -5.02 11.34
CA THR A 181 -11.46 -4.09 10.27
C THR A 181 -10.45 -2.94 10.16
N GLU A 182 -9.98 -2.42 11.29
CA GLU A 182 -8.96 -1.37 11.34
C GLU A 182 -7.62 -1.86 10.78
N PHE A 183 -7.21 -3.08 11.15
CA PHE A 183 -6.01 -3.72 10.62
C PHE A 183 -6.09 -3.87 9.09
N LEU A 184 -7.20 -4.40 8.57
CA LEU A 184 -7.40 -4.61 7.13
C LEU A 184 -7.40 -3.30 6.33
N GLN A 185 -7.96 -2.22 6.89
CA GLN A 185 -7.92 -0.89 6.28
C GLN A 185 -6.48 -0.36 6.21
N GLY A 186 -5.67 -0.61 7.24
CA GLY A 186 -4.29 -0.15 7.38
C GLY A 186 -3.23 -0.93 6.60
N LEU A 187 -3.61 -2.00 5.87
CA LEU A 187 -2.68 -2.80 5.07
C LEU A 187 -2.10 -2.01 3.88
N ASP A 188 -0.79 -2.17 3.69
CA ASP A 188 -0.08 -1.73 2.48
C ASP A 188 -0.57 -2.51 1.24
N GLU A 189 -0.34 -1.98 0.04
CA GLU A 189 -0.79 -2.62 -1.20
C GLU A 189 -0.20 -4.03 -1.40
N SER A 190 1.08 -4.23 -1.08
CA SER A 190 1.72 -5.55 -1.16
C SER A 190 1.10 -6.56 -0.18
N GLU A 191 0.71 -6.11 1.01
CA GLU A 191 0.05 -6.92 2.02
C GLU A 191 -1.40 -7.25 1.65
N ARG A 192 -2.11 -6.30 1.01
CA ARG A 192 -3.46 -6.54 0.49
C ARG A 192 -3.46 -7.58 -0.61
N MET A 193 -2.49 -7.51 -1.51
CA MET A 193 -2.31 -8.53 -2.54
C MET A 193 -2.03 -9.90 -1.92
N LEU A 194 -1.16 -9.97 -0.90
CA LEU A 194 -0.91 -11.20 -0.16
C LEU A 194 -2.18 -11.75 0.51
N LEU A 195 -2.95 -10.88 1.17
CA LEU A 195 -4.21 -11.24 1.81
C LEU A 195 -5.20 -11.81 0.79
N ARG A 196 -5.39 -11.14 -0.35
CA ARG A 196 -6.29 -11.58 -1.42
C ARG A 196 -5.88 -12.95 -1.97
N ASN A 197 -4.60 -13.11 -2.29
CA ASN A 197 -4.07 -14.38 -2.79
C ASN A 197 -4.27 -15.52 -1.77
N GLY A 198 -4.07 -15.23 -0.48
CA GLY A 198 -4.33 -16.17 0.61
C GLY A 198 -5.80 -16.56 0.71
N GLN A 199 -6.72 -15.60 0.54
CA GLN A 199 -8.17 -15.86 0.56
C GLN A 199 -8.61 -16.71 -0.63
N ASP A 200 -8.15 -16.36 -1.83
CA ASP A 200 -8.46 -17.09 -3.05
C ASP A 200 -7.93 -18.54 -2.96
N GLY A 201 -6.69 -18.73 -2.50
CA GLY A 201 -6.12 -20.06 -2.27
C GLY A 201 -6.90 -20.90 -1.24
N ALA A 202 -7.29 -20.29 -0.11
CA ALA A 202 -8.09 -20.96 0.90
C ALA A 202 -9.50 -21.32 0.41
N ARG A 203 -10.12 -20.46 -0.41
CA ARG A 203 -11.42 -20.71 -1.05
C ARG A 203 -11.32 -21.89 -2.02
N MET A 204 -10.37 -21.84 -2.95
CA MET A 204 -10.17 -22.89 -3.96
C MET A 204 -9.91 -24.26 -3.31
N MET A 205 -9.09 -24.31 -2.26
CA MET A 205 -8.82 -25.57 -1.55
C MET A 205 -10.09 -26.15 -0.91
N ARG A 206 -10.95 -25.32 -0.33
CA ARG A 206 -12.21 -25.79 0.27
C ARG A 206 -13.20 -26.28 -0.79
N GLU A 207 -13.35 -25.55 -1.89
CA GLU A 207 -14.20 -25.97 -3.01
C GLU A 207 -13.72 -27.32 -3.57
N PHE A 208 -12.40 -27.47 -3.76
CA PHE A 208 -11.81 -28.73 -4.18
C PHE A 208 -12.14 -29.87 -3.21
N LEU A 209 -11.94 -29.68 -1.90
CA LEU A 209 -12.26 -30.68 -0.88
C LEU A 209 -13.76 -31.00 -0.79
N ALA A 210 -14.63 -30.03 -1.02
CA ALA A 210 -16.08 -30.23 -1.02
C ALA A 210 -16.56 -31.06 -2.22
N ASN A 211 -15.95 -30.85 -3.40
CA ASN A 211 -16.29 -31.59 -4.61
C ASN A 211 -15.75 -33.04 -4.65
N HIS A 212 -14.79 -33.37 -3.76
CA HIS A 212 -14.15 -34.70 -3.69
C HIS A 212 -14.52 -35.46 -2.39
N ARG A 213 -15.64 -35.12 -1.77
CA ARG A 213 -16.30 -35.90 -0.71
C ARG A 213 -17.54 -36.59 -1.25
#